data_AF-A0A0P4R703-F1
#
_entry.id   AF-A0A0P4R703-F1
#
_cell.length_a   1.000
_cell.length_b   1.000
_cell.length_c   1.000
_cell.angle_alpha   90.00
_cell.angle_beta   90.00
_cell.angle_gamma   90.00
#
_symmetry.space_group_name_H-M   'P 1'
#
loop_
_entity.id
_entity.type
_entity.pdbx_description
1 polymer ?
#
loop_
_entity_poly.entity_id
_entity_poly.type
_entity_poly.pdbx_seq_one_letter_code
_entity_poly.pdbx_strand_id
1 'polypeptide(L)'
;MSSHHRYPGIAQFPRPVPVDVEVLGLAFDVTIGRHQVTVTLPVLEGEAQFTPPPDRLGRLDRLIAPPDVTGEALPKALLRTSTDAWGYRSTQRICYVEAVAISPILEHEQDLLEEPVRDLGNKFFTWFRIFQEWACAWSGEPMQDFDPYRPSAVHVVDDQGEVVSNGPRERGVYVWPRPLNRDQVAGAMRRASDGELLPPEHRTLLEAVEAKIGAMPRKAVVDAATAVEVAMGGYITRELTSRGIGASFIDEVIKGVNGLMNLHSLCTELGADPGVSKNKLGAQLANVRNRAAHAGVRPTWAEVRAACDHAATIVHAITPLPEA
;
A
#
# COMPACT_ATOMS: atom_id res chain seq x y z
N MET A 1 -25.20 -24.99 16.02
CA MET A 1 -24.05 -24.40 16.74
C MET A 1 -22.96 -24.27 15.71
N SER A 2 -22.60 -23.06 15.30
CA SER A 2 -21.50 -22.85 14.36
C SER A 2 -20.19 -23.12 15.09
N SER A 3 -19.42 -24.10 14.62
CA SER A 3 -18.07 -24.36 15.13
C SER A 3 -17.08 -23.57 14.28
N HIS A 4 -16.20 -22.81 14.94
CA HIS A 4 -15.11 -22.10 14.30
C HIS A 4 -13.93 -23.03 14.13
N HIS A 5 -13.54 -23.30 12.89
CA HIS A 5 -12.35 -24.08 12.58
C HIS A 5 -11.33 -23.20 11.88
N ARG A 6 -10.06 -23.50 12.15
CA ARG A 6 -8.93 -22.83 11.51
C ARG A 6 -8.46 -23.72 10.36
N TYR A 7 -8.49 -23.19 9.15
CA TYR A 7 -8.16 -23.95 7.96
C TYR A 7 -6.82 -23.52 7.38
N PRO A 8 -5.93 -24.43 6.97
CA PRO A 8 -4.71 -24.06 6.28
C PRO A 8 -5.02 -23.56 4.86
N GLY A 9 -4.34 -22.50 4.44
CA GLY A 9 -4.54 -21.92 3.12
C GLY A 9 -3.34 -21.15 2.59
N ILE A 10 -3.47 -20.67 1.36
CA ILE A 10 -2.53 -19.82 0.65
C ILE A 10 -3.29 -18.63 0.09
N ALA A 11 -2.83 -17.42 0.35
CA ALA A 11 -3.30 -16.22 -0.32
C ALA A 11 -2.21 -15.68 -1.24
N GLN A 12 -2.57 -15.39 -2.48
CA GLN A 12 -1.69 -14.83 -3.50
C GLN A 12 -1.97 -13.34 -3.64
N PHE A 13 -0.90 -12.54 -3.56
CA PHE A 13 -1.03 -11.11 -3.77
C PHE A 13 -1.27 -10.79 -5.25
N PRO A 14 -2.08 -9.77 -5.58
CA PRO A 14 -2.23 -9.27 -6.95
C PRO A 14 -0.90 -8.85 -7.59
N ARG A 15 0.06 -8.44 -6.76
CA ARG A 15 1.41 -8.01 -7.12
C ARG A 15 2.42 -8.51 -6.09
N PRO A 16 3.67 -8.77 -6.49
CA PRO A 16 4.72 -9.08 -5.53
C PRO A 16 4.92 -7.92 -4.53
N VAL A 17 4.98 -8.23 -3.24
CA VAL A 17 5.27 -7.29 -2.15
C VAL A 17 6.76 -7.40 -1.80
N PRO A 18 7.56 -6.35 -2.03
CA PRO A 18 8.97 -6.39 -1.66
C PRO A 18 9.14 -6.06 -0.19
N VAL A 19 9.75 -7.00 0.51
CA VAL A 19 10.03 -6.92 1.94
C VAL A 19 11.52 -7.12 2.19
N ASP A 20 11.98 -6.65 3.33
CA ASP A 20 13.34 -6.94 3.79
C ASP A 20 13.41 -8.42 4.18
N VAL A 21 14.57 -9.04 4.01
CA VAL A 21 14.78 -10.47 4.30
C VAL A 21 14.44 -10.81 5.76
N GLU A 22 14.58 -9.86 6.68
CA GLU A 22 14.22 -10.01 8.10
C GLU A 22 12.71 -10.21 8.35
N VAL A 23 11.86 -9.87 7.38
CA VAL A 23 10.40 -10.00 7.50
C VAL A 23 9.91 -11.41 7.13
N LEU A 24 10.74 -12.19 6.43
CA LEU A 24 10.40 -13.54 6.03
C LEU A 24 10.17 -14.46 7.24
N GLY A 25 9.22 -15.40 7.10
CA GLY A 25 8.84 -16.33 8.17
C GLY A 25 8.06 -15.72 9.34
N LEU A 26 7.86 -14.40 9.37
CA LEU A 26 7.03 -13.77 10.40
C LEU A 26 5.54 -14.07 10.15
N ALA A 27 4.80 -14.17 11.26
CA ALA A 27 3.35 -14.35 11.27
C ALA A 27 2.66 -13.13 11.89
N PHE A 28 1.51 -12.76 11.32
CA PHE A 28 0.71 -11.62 11.73
C PHE A 28 -0.75 -12.03 11.83
N ASP A 29 -1.39 -11.71 12.96
CA ASP A 29 -2.83 -11.83 13.11
C ASP A 29 -3.50 -10.58 12.53
N VAL A 30 -4.38 -10.80 11.54
CA VAL A 30 -5.05 -9.75 10.77
C VAL A 30 -6.53 -10.04 10.68
N THR A 31 -7.31 -8.98 10.42
CA THR A 31 -8.74 -9.09 10.12
C THR A 31 -8.98 -8.77 8.65
N ILE A 32 -9.65 -9.67 7.92
CA ILE A 32 -9.94 -9.50 6.50
C ILE A 32 -11.46 -9.52 6.31
N GLY A 33 -12.06 -8.34 6.22
CA GLY A 33 -13.51 -8.21 6.29
C GLY A 33 -14.02 -8.64 7.66
N ARG A 34 -14.75 -9.76 7.72
CA ARG A 34 -15.23 -10.36 8.98
C ARG A 34 -14.37 -11.52 9.48
N HIS A 35 -13.36 -11.93 8.71
CA HIS A 35 -12.59 -13.14 8.96
C HIS A 35 -11.34 -12.81 9.78
N GLN A 36 -11.11 -13.57 10.86
CA GLN A 36 -9.83 -13.56 11.58
C GLN A 36 -8.85 -14.48 10.87
N VAL A 37 -7.67 -13.98 10.51
CA VAL A 37 -6.70 -14.70 9.68
C VAL A 37 -5.31 -14.50 10.26
N THR A 38 -4.56 -15.58 10.45
CA THR A 38 -3.11 -15.47 10.64
C THR A 38 -2.44 -15.57 9.28
N VAL A 39 -1.65 -14.55 8.92
CA VAL A 39 -0.88 -14.48 7.68
C VAL A 39 0.58 -14.75 8.01
N THR A 40 1.19 -15.75 7.38
CA THR A 40 2.61 -16.10 7.56
C THR A 40 3.36 -15.88 6.25
N LEU A 41 4.42 -15.06 6.31
CA LEU A 41 5.27 -14.80 5.16
C LEU A 41 6.13 -16.03 4.83
N PRO A 42 6.49 -16.24 3.56
CA PRO A 42 7.34 -17.35 3.16
C PRO A 42 8.74 -17.23 3.76
N VAL A 43 9.50 -18.32 3.67
CA VAL A 43 10.89 -18.39 4.14
C VAL A 43 11.84 -18.54 2.97
N LEU A 44 13.11 -18.19 3.17
CA LEU A 44 14.15 -18.41 2.18
C LEU A 44 14.53 -19.90 2.14
N GLU A 45 14.74 -20.45 0.94
CA GLU A 45 15.35 -21.77 0.79
C GLU A 45 16.85 -21.70 1.12
N GLY A 46 17.29 -22.36 2.20
CA GLY A 46 18.69 -22.37 2.63
C GLY A 46 19.09 -21.22 3.56
N GLU A 47 20.39 -20.99 3.72
CA GLU A 47 20.92 -19.98 4.65
C GLU A 47 20.90 -18.58 4.04
N ALA A 48 20.26 -17.62 4.72
CA ALA A 48 20.16 -16.23 4.24
C ALA A 48 21.51 -15.55 3.97
N GLN A 49 22.58 -16.00 4.63
CA GLN A 49 23.93 -15.46 4.49
C GLN A 49 24.62 -15.87 3.18
N PHE A 50 24.18 -16.97 2.56
CA PHE A 50 24.72 -17.42 1.29
C PHE A 50 23.98 -16.74 0.14
N THR A 51 24.70 -16.11 -0.79
CA THR A 51 24.11 -15.51 -2.00
C THR A 51 24.44 -16.39 -3.20
N PRO A 52 23.50 -17.19 -3.74
CA PRO A 52 23.77 -17.97 -4.94
C PRO A 52 23.96 -17.06 -6.17
N PRO A 53 24.54 -17.58 -7.27
CA PRO A 53 24.53 -16.86 -8.54
C PRO A 53 23.08 -16.66 -9.01
N PRO A 54 22.76 -15.48 -9.59
CA PRO A 54 21.41 -15.23 -10.09
C PRO A 54 21.05 -16.17 -11.24
N ASP A 55 19.78 -16.54 -11.31
CA ASP A 55 19.21 -17.29 -12.44
C ASP A 55 19.12 -16.43 -13.71
N ARG A 56 18.59 -17.00 -14.80
CA ARG A 56 18.43 -16.31 -16.09
C ARG A 56 17.50 -15.09 -16.03
N LEU A 57 16.72 -14.95 -14.96
CA LEU A 57 15.79 -13.84 -14.71
C LEU A 57 16.35 -12.85 -13.67
N GLY A 58 17.62 -13.03 -13.23
CA GLY A 58 18.24 -12.18 -12.23
C GLY A 58 17.82 -12.49 -10.79
N ARG A 59 17.16 -13.63 -10.54
CA ARG A 59 16.69 -14.03 -9.21
C ARG A 59 17.79 -14.78 -8.48
N LEU A 60 18.04 -14.43 -7.23
CA LEU A 60 19.02 -15.11 -6.40
C LEU A 60 18.45 -16.43 -5.89
N ASP A 61 17.30 -16.40 -5.20
CA ASP A 61 16.70 -17.58 -4.58
C ASP A 61 15.20 -17.59 -4.78
N ARG A 62 14.61 -18.78 -4.64
CA ARG A 62 13.17 -18.93 -4.51
C ARG A 62 12.78 -18.85 -3.05
N LEU A 63 11.64 -18.22 -2.79
CA LEU A 63 10.98 -18.34 -1.51
C LEU A 63 10.20 -19.65 -1.48
N ILE A 64 10.11 -20.27 -0.31
CA ILE A 64 9.39 -21.53 -0.10
C ILE A 64 8.27 -21.33 0.92
N ALA A 65 7.34 -22.28 0.93
CA ALA A 65 6.24 -22.30 1.87
C ALA A 65 6.75 -22.20 3.31
N PRO A 66 6.19 -21.31 4.14
CA PRO A 66 6.43 -21.36 5.57
C PRO A 66 5.70 -22.57 6.18
N PRO A 67 6.04 -22.99 7.40
CA PRO A 67 5.16 -23.86 8.17
C PRO A 67 3.82 -23.17 8.41
N ASP A 68 2.78 -23.95 8.70
CA ASP A 68 1.50 -23.43 9.15
C ASP A 68 1.58 -22.88 10.57
N VAL A 69 0.46 -22.38 11.11
CA VAL A 69 0.40 -21.81 12.46
C VAL A 69 0.71 -22.80 13.58
N THR A 70 0.65 -24.11 13.31
CA THR A 70 0.99 -25.16 14.27
C THR A 70 2.46 -25.58 14.19
N GLY A 71 3.19 -25.08 13.19
CA GLY A 71 4.56 -25.47 12.90
C GLY A 71 4.66 -26.65 11.93
N GLU A 72 3.54 -27.16 11.41
CA GLU A 72 3.51 -28.28 10.47
C GLU A 72 3.66 -27.80 9.02
N ALA A 73 4.06 -28.71 8.14
CA ALA A 73 4.13 -28.39 6.72
C ALA A 73 2.71 -28.22 6.14
N LEU A 74 2.52 -27.22 5.28
CA LEU A 74 1.24 -27.03 4.59
C LEU A 74 0.81 -28.30 3.82
N PRO A 75 -0.50 -28.61 3.77
CA PRO A 75 -1.02 -29.74 3.03
C PRO A 75 -0.49 -29.83 1.60
N LYS A 76 -0.05 -31.04 1.19
CA LYS A 76 0.51 -31.28 -0.15
C LYS A 76 -0.45 -30.88 -1.29
N ALA A 77 -1.76 -30.95 -1.06
CA ALA A 77 -2.78 -30.51 -2.02
C ALA A 77 -2.65 -29.02 -2.35
N LEU A 78 -2.49 -28.15 -1.33
CA LEU A 78 -2.24 -26.71 -1.53
C LEU A 78 -0.94 -26.46 -2.29
N LEU A 79 0.15 -27.12 -1.86
CA LEU A 79 1.46 -26.92 -2.45
C LEU A 79 1.49 -27.27 -3.96
N ARG A 80 0.79 -28.34 -4.37
CA ARG A 80 0.68 -28.72 -5.79
C ARG A 80 0.02 -27.62 -6.63
N THR A 81 -1.05 -27.01 -6.11
CA THR A 81 -1.78 -25.93 -6.82
C THR A 81 -1.01 -24.60 -6.84
N SER A 82 -0.06 -24.41 -5.91
CA SER A 82 0.69 -23.16 -5.72
C SER A 82 2.20 -23.32 -5.92
N THR A 83 2.62 -24.29 -6.75
CA THR A 83 4.04 -24.53 -7.05
C THR A 83 4.66 -23.23 -7.60
N ASP A 84 5.78 -22.79 -7.01
CA ASP A 84 6.49 -21.54 -7.35
C ASP A 84 5.68 -20.23 -7.16
N ALA A 85 4.72 -20.20 -6.23
CA ALA A 85 3.91 -19.01 -5.98
C ALA A 85 4.40 -18.10 -4.84
N TRP A 86 5.41 -18.51 -4.08
CA TRP A 86 5.82 -17.82 -2.85
C TRP A 86 6.61 -16.54 -3.10
N GLY A 87 7.37 -16.49 -4.19
CA GLY A 87 8.17 -15.34 -4.58
C GLY A 87 9.64 -15.64 -4.76
N TYR A 88 10.47 -14.60 -4.75
CA TYR A 88 11.90 -14.71 -5.00
C TYR A 88 12.74 -13.64 -4.29
N ARG A 89 13.99 -13.97 -3.99
CA ARG A 89 15.00 -13.01 -3.54
C ARG A 89 15.68 -12.36 -4.74
N SER A 90 15.69 -11.03 -4.80
CA SER A 90 16.31 -10.28 -5.90
C SER A 90 17.66 -9.68 -5.54
N THR A 91 17.85 -9.30 -4.28
CA THR A 91 19.13 -8.81 -3.73
C THR A 91 19.34 -9.44 -2.36
N GLN A 92 20.48 -9.19 -1.72
CA GLN A 92 20.71 -9.66 -0.34
C GLN A 92 19.67 -9.16 0.67
N ARG A 93 19.00 -8.03 0.37
CA ARG A 93 18.02 -7.42 1.26
C ARG A 93 16.58 -7.52 0.75
N ILE A 94 16.36 -7.56 -0.56
CA ILE A 94 15.02 -7.43 -1.15
C ILE A 94 14.49 -8.81 -1.55
N CYS A 95 13.37 -9.19 -0.92
CA CYS A 95 12.59 -10.37 -1.27
C CYS A 95 11.22 -9.95 -1.79
N TYR A 96 10.85 -10.41 -2.97
CA TYR A 96 9.53 -10.19 -3.56
C TYR A 96 8.62 -11.34 -3.17
N VAL A 97 7.67 -11.07 -2.28
CA VAL A 97 6.69 -12.05 -1.79
C VAL A 97 5.48 -12.02 -2.70
N GLU A 98 5.17 -13.15 -3.33
CA GLU A 98 4.04 -13.29 -4.26
C GLU A 98 2.84 -13.99 -3.61
N ALA A 99 3.08 -14.79 -2.57
CA ALA A 99 2.06 -15.47 -1.80
C ALA A 99 2.46 -15.61 -0.33
N VAL A 100 1.45 -15.77 0.51
CA VAL A 100 1.56 -15.98 1.95
C VAL A 100 0.72 -17.17 2.37
N ALA A 101 1.15 -17.85 3.43
CA ALA A 101 0.31 -18.87 4.05
C ALA A 101 -0.73 -18.14 4.89
N ILE A 102 -1.96 -18.62 4.84
CA ILE A 102 -3.04 -18.08 5.66
C ILE A 102 -3.64 -19.20 6.51
N SER A 103 -4.16 -18.82 7.66
CA SER A 103 -4.94 -19.72 8.50
C SER A 103 -6.22 -19.04 8.97
N PRO A 104 -7.21 -18.85 8.08
CA PRO A 104 -8.47 -18.21 8.42
C PRO A 104 -9.28 -19.05 9.40
N ILE A 105 -9.97 -18.36 10.31
CA ILE A 105 -11.04 -18.94 11.12
C ILE A 105 -12.35 -18.76 10.35
N LEU A 106 -12.90 -19.85 9.83
CA LEU A 106 -14.12 -19.83 9.04
C LEU A 106 -15.27 -20.46 9.81
N GLU A 107 -16.45 -19.86 9.67
CA GLU A 107 -17.72 -20.50 10.05
C GLU A 107 -18.19 -21.37 8.89
N HIS A 108 -18.61 -22.59 9.19
CA HIS A 108 -19.35 -23.42 8.24
C HIS A 108 -20.75 -23.72 8.78
N GLU A 109 -21.75 -23.63 7.90
CA GLU A 109 -23.02 -24.34 8.04
C GLU A 109 -23.03 -25.43 6.97
N GLN A 110 -23.28 -26.68 7.36
CA GLN A 110 -23.47 -27.82 6.43
C GLN A 110 -22.26 -28.17 5.53
N ASP A 111 -21.03 -28.03 6.02
CA ASP A 111 -19.78 -28.45 5.33
C ASP A 111 -19.47 -27.70 4.01
N LEU A 112 -20.11 -26.57 3.72
CA LEU A 112 -19.84 -25.79 2.50
C LEU A 112 -18.91 -24.61 2.78
N LEU A 113 -17.61 -24.77 2.44
CA LEU A 113 -16.61 -23.70 2.55
C LEU A 113 -16.60 -22.72 1.36
N GLU A 114 -17.29 -23.02 0.27
CA GLU A 114 -17.25 -22.20 -0.97
C GLU A 114 -17.62 -20.74 -0.73
N GLU A 115 -18.72 -20.48 -0.02
CA GLU A 115 -19.19 -19.11 0.23
C GLU A 115 -18.27 -18.33 1.17
N PRO A 116 -17.88 -18.87 2.35
CA PRO A 116 -16.88 -18.23 3.22
C PRO A 116 -15.55 -17.94 2.52
N VAL A 117 -15.01 -18.88 1.73
CA VAL A 117 -13.75 -18.70 1.00
C VAL A 117 -13.88 -17.64 -0.10
N ARG A 118 -15.01 -17.61 -0.81
CA ARG A 118 -15.28 -16.57 -1.82
C ARG A 118 -15.41 -15.18 -1.19
N ASP A 119 -16.11 -15.06 -0.06
CA ASP A 119 -16.20 -13.80 0.69
C ASP A 119 -14.82 -13.35 1.18
N LEU A 120 -14.04 -14.26 1.79
CA LEU A 120 -12.66 -13.98 2.21
C LEU A 120 -11.79 -13.50 1.05
N GLY A 121 -11.83 -14.17 -0.10
CA GLY A 121 -11.07 -13.78 -1.28
C GLY A 121 -11.44 -12.38 -1.80
N ASN A 122 -12.73 -12.05 -1.84
CA ASN A 122 -13.20 -10.71 -2.23
C ASN A 122 -12.73 -9.63 -1.24
N LYS A 123 -12.79 -9.91 0.06
CA LYS A 123 -12.34 -8.98 1.10
C LYS A 123 -10.82 -8.85 1.14
N PHE A 124 -10.10 -9.91 0.81
CA PHE A 124 -8.63 -9.91 0.73
C PHE A 124 -8.13 -8.89 -0.30
N PHE A 125 -8.82 -8.75 -1.44
CA PHE A 125 -8.45 -7.75 -2.44
C PHE A 125 -8.57 -6.31 -1.92
N THR A 126 -9.69 -5.98 -1.25
CA THR A 126 -9.86 -4.65 -0.62
C THR A 126 -8.86 -4.42 0.50
N TRP A 127 -8.64 -5.42 1.36
CA TRP A 127 -7.65 -5.38 2.43
C TRP A 127 -6.24 -5.14 1.87
N PHE A 128 -5.85 -5.87 0.82
CA PHE A 128 -4.55 -5.75 0.18
C PHE A 128 -4.35 -4.37 -0.45
N ARG A 129 -5.40 -3.76 -1.01
CA ARG A 129 -5.33 -2.39 -1.52
C ARG A 129 -4.96 -1.40 -0.39
N ILE A 130 -5.61 -1.51 0.77
CA ILE A 130 -5.31 -0.64 1.92
C ILE A 130 -3.87 -0.88 2.40
N PHE A 131 -3.47 -2.15 2.52
CA PHE A 131 -2.08 -2.52 2.85
C PHE A 131 -1.09 -1.87 1.88
N GLN A 132 -1.35 -1.95 0.57
CA GLN A 132 -0.48 -1.41 -0.47
C GLN A 132 -0.40 0.11 -0.41
N GLU A 133 -1.53 0.82 -0.21
CA GLU A 133 -1.56 2.27 -0.05
C GLU A 133 -0.63 2.73 1.09
N TRP A 134 -0.72 2.10 2.27
CA TRP A 134 0.14 2.39 3.41
C TRP A 134 1.61 2.03 3.16
N ALA A 135 1.86 0.86 2.59
CA ALA A 135 3.20 0.42 2.22
C ALA A 135 3.89 1.39 1.25
N CYS A 136 3.17 1.85 0.23
CA CYS A 136 3.65 2.84 -0.74
C CYS A 136 3.91 4.19 -0.09
N ALA A 137 3.01 4.65 0.78
CA ALA A 137 3.17 5.92 1.49
C ALA A 137 4.45 5.95 2.35
N TRP A 138 4.75 4.88 3.09
CA TRP A 138 5.96 4.83 3.93
C TRP A 138 7.25 4.55 3.14
N SER A 139 7.19 3.74 2.08
CA SER A 139 8.37 3.43 1.26
C SER A 139 8.72 4.56 0.28
N GLY A 140 7.73 5.40 -0.06
CA GLY A 140 7.82 6.41 -1.12
C GLY A 140 7.70 5.83 -2.53
N GLU A 141 7.29 4.56 -2.64
CA GLU A 141 7.12 3.87 -3.91
C GLU A 141 5.73 4.13 -4.51
N PRO A 142 5.59 4.12 -5.85
CA PRO A 142 4.27 4.27 -6.48
C PRO A 142 3.34 3.11 -6.14
N MET A 143 2.05 3.42 -5.99
CA MET A 143 0.98 2.44 -5.77
C MET A 143 0.79 1.51 -6.99
N GLN A 144 1.13 1.98 -8.20
CA GLN A 144 0.94 1.35 -9.50
C GLN A 144 -0.51 0.96 -9.79
N ASP A 145 -0.91 1.02 -11.07
CA ASP A 145 -2.27 0.69 -11.49
C ASP A 145 -2.75 -0.63 -10.89
N PHE A 146 -3.64 -0.47 -9.91
CA PHE A 146 -4.35 -1.54 -9.26
C PHE A 146 -5.45 -1.97 -10.20
N ASP A 147 -5.09 -2.87 -11.11
CA ASP A 147 -5.99 -3.44 -12.11
C ASP A 147 -7.06 -4.27 -11.40
N PRO A 148 -8.33 -3.81 -11.32
CA PRO A 148 -9.40 -4.51 -10.61
C PRO A 148 -9.77 -5.83 -11.28
N TYR A 149 -9.28 -6.06 -12.50
CA TYR A 149 -9.45 -7.31 -13.22
C TYR A 149 -8.41 -8.37 -12.85
N ARG A 150 -7.47 -8.07 -11.93
CA ARG A 150 -6.49 -9.03 -11.39
C ARG A 150 -6.82 -9.40 -9.95
N PRO A 151 -7.85 -10.25 -9.71
CA PRO A 151 -8.25 -10.58 -8.35
C PRO A 151 -7.13 -11.33 -7.62
N SER A 152 -7.06 -11.12 -6.32
CA SER A 152 -6.31 -12.01 -5.43
C SER A 152 -6.93 -13.40 -5.45
N ALA A 153 -6.08 -14.42 -5.36
CA ALA A 153 -6.51 -15.80 -5.23
C ALA A 153 -6.24 -16.30 -3.81
N VAL A 154 -7.28 -16.82 -3.17
CA VAL A 154 -7.24 -17.49 -1.87
C VAL A 154 -7.60 -18.95 -2.11
N HIS A 155 -6.77 -19.83 -1.58
CA HIS A 155 -6.94 -21.28 -1.62
C HIS A 155 -6.93 -21.80 -0.18
N VAL A 156 -7.90 -22.62 0.18
CA VAL A 156 -8.00 -23.24 1.52
C VAL A 156 -8.19 -24.74 1.34
N VAL A 157 -7.63 -25.54 2.25
CA VAL A 157 -7.93 -26.99 2.32
C VAL A 157 -8.96 -27.24 3.40
N ASP A 158 -10.01 -27.97 3.03
CA ASP A 158 -11.07 -28.41 3.93
C ASP A 158 -10.64 -29.63 4.77
N ASP A 159 -11.53 -30.08 5.67
CA ASP A 159 -11.26 -31.21 6.56
C ASP A 159 -11.16 -32.57 5.82
N GLN A 160 -11.59 -32.62 4.55
CA GLN A 160 -11.49 -33.80 3.68
C GLN A 160 -10.21 -33.80 2.84
N GLY A 161 -9.44 -32.70 2.86
CA GLY A 161 -8.21 -32.54 2.09
C GLY A 161 -8.42 -31.92 0.70
N GLU A 162 -9.63 -31.47 0.38
CA GLU A 162 -9.97 -30.86 -0.91
C GLU A 162 -9.65 -29.36 -0.91
N VAL A 163 -9.22 -28.84 -2.07
CA VAL A 163 -8.84 -27.43 -2.22
C VAL A 163 -10.04 -26.60 -2.70
N VAL A 164 -10.46 -25.64 -1.89
CA VAL A 164 -11.50 -24.64 -2.22
C VAL A 164 -10.83 -23.31 -2.58
N SER A 165 -11.28 -22.64 -3.64
CA SER A 165 -10.65 -21.42 -4.15
C SER A 165 -11.64 -20.40 -4.71
N ASN A 166 -11.29 -19.11 -4.65
CA ASN A 166 -12.08 -18.02 -5.25
C ASN A 166 -11.68 -17.62 -6.69
N GLY A 167 -10.65 -18.23 -7.30
CA GLY A 167 -10.32 -17.93 -8.70
C GLY A 167 -8.85 -18.17 -9.13
N PRO A 168 -8.55 -17.95 -10.42
CA PRO A 168 -7.21 -18.13 -10.98
C PRO A 168 -6.27 -16.96 -10.70
N ARG A 169 -4.96 -17.26 -10.69
CA ARG A 169 -3.85 -16.30 -10.55
C ARG A 169 -3.63 -15.48 -11.81
N GLU A 170 -3.33 -14.19 -11.66
CA GLU A 170 -2.60 -13.42 -12.68
C GLU A 170 -1.20 -13.03 -12.21
N ARG A 171 -0.19 -13.23 -13.07
CA ARG A 171 1.21 -12.90 -12.78
C ARG A 171 1.53 -11.48 -13.23
N GLY A 172 2.04 -10.65 -12.32
CA GLY A 172 2.69 -9.39 -12.64
C GLY A 172 4.16 -9.44 -12.23
N VAL A 173 5.07 -8.94 -13.06
CA VAL A 173 6.46 -8.70 -12.67
C VAL A 173 6.56 -7.24 -12.29
N TYR A 174 6.97 -6.96 -11.06
CA TYR A 174 7.32 -5.61 -10.66
C TYR A 174 8.44 -5.59 -9.62
N VAL A 175 9.22 -4.50 -9.64
CA VAL A 175 10.43 -4.30 -8.86
C VAL A 175 10.27 -2.98 -8.10
N TRP A 176 9.94 -2.99 -6.80
CA TRP A 176 10.18 -1.80 -5.95
C TRP A 176 11.67 -1.76 -5.59
N PRO A 177 12.35 -0.63 -5.78
CA PRO A 177 13.75 -0.49 -5.38
C PRO A 177 13.94 -0.48 -3.87
N ARG A 178 12.91 -0.22 -3.05
CA ARG A 178 13.00 -0.24 -1.58
C ARG A 178 12.12 -1.33 -0.95
N PRO A 179 12.70 -2.21 -0.12
CA PRO A 179 11.92 -3.20 0.61
C PRO A 179 11.19 -2.56 1.80
N LEU A 180 10.03 -3.10 2.16
CA LEU A 180 9.38 -2.80 3.43
C LEU A 180 10.11 -3.48 4.58
N ASN A 181 10.39 -2.74 5.65
CA ASN A 181 10.91 -3.32 6.89
C ASN A 181 9.78 -3.96 7.72
N ARG A 182 10.15 -4.59 8.85
CA ARG A 182 9.20 -5.26 9.74
C ARG A 182 8.07 -4.34 10.22
N ASP A 183 8.40 -3.14 10.68
CA ASP A 183 7.42 -2.21 11.24
C ASP A 183 6.44 -1.73 10.17
N GLN A 184 6.93 -1.41 8.96
CA GLN A 184 6.11 -1.03 7.81
C GLN A 184 5.14 -2.15 7.40
N VAL A 185 5.59 -3.41 7.37
CA VAL A 185 4.70 -4.54 7.07
C VAL A 185 3.64 -4.70 8.16
N ALA A 186 4.06 -4.70 9.43
CA ALA A 186 3.14 -4.84 10.57
C ALA A 186 2.10 -3.71 10.60
N GLY A 187 2.55 -2.46 10.42
CA GLY A 187 1.71 -1.27 10.40
C GLY A 187 0.71 -1.28 9.27
N ALA A 188 1.13 -1.68 8.06
CA ALA A 188 0.26 -1.72 6.90
C ALA A 188 -0.79 -2.81 7.05
N MET A 189 -0.42 -3.97 7.59
CA MET A 189 -1.36 -5.07 7.89
C MET A 189 -2.39 -4.67 8.95
N ARG A 190 -1.95 -3.97 10.00
CA ARG A 190 -2.84 -3.45 11.06
C ARG A 190 -3.85 -2.46 10.50
N ARG A 191 -3.39 -1.41 9.81
CA ARG A 191 -4.27 -0.41 9.18
C ARG A 191 -5.23 -1.03 8.17
N ALA A 192 -4.77 -1.99 7.36
CA ALA A 192 -5.64 -2.74 6.46
C ALA A 192 -6.70 -3.56 7.18
N SER A 193 -6.35 -4.14 8.34
CA SER A 193 -7.28 -4.88 9.18
C SER A 193 -8.36 -3.98 9.80
N ASP A 194 -7.98 -2.76 10.17
CA ASP A 194 -8.89 -1.74 10.71
C ASP A 194 -9.73 -1.06 9.62
N GLY A 195 -9.48 -1.36 8.34
CA GLY A 195 -10.12 -0.69 7.21
C GLY A 195 -9.71 0.78 7.08
N GLU A 196 -8.57 1.16 7.66
CA GLU A 196 -8.15 2.55 7.71
C GLU A 196 -7.52 2.99 6.40
N LEU A 197 -8.29 3.78 5.67
CA LEU A 197 -7.87 4.40 4.43
C LEU A 197 -6.75 5.41 4.67
N LEU A 198 -5.76 5.42 3.78
CA LEU A 198 -4.74 6.46 3.74
C LEU A 198 -5.42 7.85 3.62
N PRO A 199 -4.95 8.88 4.36
CA PRO A 199 -5.51 10.22 4.26
C PRO A 199 -5.46 10.75 2.82
N PRO A 200 -6.46 11.54 2.39
CA PRO A 200 -6.65 11.90 0.99
C PRO A 200 -5.45 12.63 0.39
N GLU A 201 -4.80 13.53 1.12
CA GLU A 201 -3.60 14.24 0.68
C GLU A 201 -2.44 13.30 0.33
N HIS A 202 -2.24 12.23 1.11
CA HIS A 202 -1.21 11.23 0.85
C HIS A 202 -1.60 10.32 -0.33
N ARG A 203 -2.88 9.95 -0.44
CA ARG A 203 -3.36 9.18 -1.60
C ARG A 203 -3.21 9.97 -2.89
N THR A 204 -3.60 11.25 -2.90
CA THR A 204 -3.43 12.13 -4.07
C THR A 204 -1.95 12.36 -4.39
N LEU A 205 -1.07 12.39 -3.38
CA LEU A 205 0.37 12.42 -3.61
C LEU A 205 0.88 11.14 -4.30
N LEU A 206 0.39 9.96 -3.90
CA LEU A 206 0.72 8.70 -4.59
C LEU A 206 0.25 8.72 -6.05
N GLU A 207 -0.97 9.20 -6.32
CA GLU A 207 -1.50 9.35 -7.68
C GLU A 207 -0.66 10.31 -8.54
N ALA A 208 -0.08 11.35 -7.93
CA ALA A 208 0.85 12.25 -8.60
C ALA A 208 2.15 11.54 -9.00
N VAL A 209 2.70 10.70 -8.11
CA VAL A 209 3.90 9.89 -8.37
C VAL A 209 3.64 8.86 -9.47
N GLU A 210 2.49 8.20 -9.45
CA GLU A 210 2.07 7.29 -10.52
C GLU A 210 1.97 8.00 -11.87
N ALA A 211 1.28 9.14 -11.92
CA ALA A 211 1.16 9.94 -13.14
C ALA A 211 2.52 10.41 -13.67
N LYS A 212 3.47 10.72 -12.78
CA LYS A 212 4.86 11.04 -13.14
C LYS A 212 5.52 9.85 -13.81
N ILE A 213 5.42 8.65 -13.23
CA ILE A 213 6.03 7.42 -13.78
C ILE A 213 5.35 6.99 -15.08
N GLY A 214 4.02 7.10 -15.17
CA GLY A 214 3.21 6.82 -16.35
C GLY A 214 3.34 7.85 -17.49
N ALA A 215 4.31 8.78 -17.42
CA ALA A 215 4.54 9.81 -18.42
C ALA A 215 3.35 10.74 -18.69
N MET A 216 2.54 11.02 -17.65
CA MET A 216 1.41 11.95 -17.65
C MET A 216 1.76 13.24 -16.88
N PRO A 217 2.66 14.10 -17.40
CA PRO A 217 3.25 15.21 -16.64
C PRO A 217 2.24 16.28 -16.21
N ARG A 218 1.16 16.48 -16.98
CA ARG A 218 0.08 17.42 -16.60
C ARG A 218 -0.68 16.92 -15.38
N LYS A 219 -1.12 15.65 -15.40
CA LYS A 219 -1.80 15.00 -14.29
C LYS A 219 -0.90 15.02 -13.04
N ALA A 220 0.35 14.61 -13.18
CA ALA A 220 1.32 14.58 -12.07
C ALA A 220 1.44 15.93 -11.33
N VAL A 221 1.60 17.04 -12.06
CA VAL A 221 1.74 18.36 -11.43
C VAL A 221 0.41 18.84 -10.82
N VAL A 222 -0.72 18.55 -11.46
CA VAL A 222 -2.05 18.91 -10.93
C VAL A 222 -2.31 18.16 -9.63
N ASP A 223 -2.11 16.84 -9.61
CA ASP A 223 -2.34 16.01 -8.43
C ASP A 223 -1.37 16.38 -7.30
N ALA A 224 -0.09 16.62 -7.60
CA ALA A 224 0.89 17.07 -6.62
C ALA A 224 0.46 18.40 -5.95
N ALA A 225 -0.05 19.35 -6.73
CA ALA A 225 -0.58 20.60 -6.20
C ALA A 225 -1.85 20.39 -5.38
N THR A 226 -2.77 19.56 -5.86
CA THR A 226 -4.01 19.21 -5.16
C THR A 226 -3.72 18.57 -3.80
N ALA A 227 -2.74 17.66 -3.72
CA ALA A 227 -2.30 17.06 -2.47
C ALA A 227 -1.86 18.12 -1.45
N VAL A 228 -1.09 19.13 -1.89
CA VAL A 228 -0.69 20.27 -1.03
C VAL A 228 -1.89 21.12 -0.61
N GLU A 229 -2.82 21.40 -1.52
CA GLU A 229 -4.05 22.16 -1.22
C GLU A 229 -4.87 21.46 -0.14
N VAL A 230 -5.05 20.14 -0.25
CA VAL A 230 -5.77 19.31 0.74
C VAL A 230 -5.03 19.29 2.08
N ALA A 231 -3.71 19.06 2.09
CA ALA A 231 -2.92 19.00 3.31
C ALA A 231 -2.96 20.34 4.09
N MET A 232 -2.70 21.45 3.40
CA MET A 232 -2.71 22.79 4.00
C MET A 232 -4.11 23.20 4.46
N GLY A 233 -5.13 22.98 3.63
CA GLY A 233 -6.53 23.26 3.98
C GLY A 233 -7.00 22.46 5.20
N GLY A 234 -6.64 21.17 5.27
CA GLY A 234 -6.91 20.31 6.41
C GLY A 234 -6.21 20.78 7.69
N TYR A 235 -4.94 21.20 7.60
CA TYR A 235 -4.20 21.77 8.73
C TYR A 235 -4.85 23.06 9.24
N ILE A 236 -5.14 24.01 8.35
CA ILE A 236 -5.81 25.28 8.69
C ILE A 236 -7.14 25.02 9.38
N THR A 237 -7.93 24.08 8.85
CA THR A 237 -9.22 23.69 9.44
C THR A 237 -9.04 23.18 10.87
N ARG A 238 -8.11 22.27 11.11
CA ARG A 238 -7.85 21.71 12.45
C ARG A 238 -7.38 22.79 13.43
N GLU A 239 -6.45 23.64 13.01
CA GLU A 239 -5.89 24.71 13.85
C GLU A 239 -6.90 25.80 14.20
N LEU A 240 -7.77 26.20 13.27
CA LEU A 240 -8.81 27.17 13.57
C LEU A 240 -9.90 26.55 14.46
N THR A 241 -10.23 25.26 14.22
CA THR A 241 -11.19 24.53 15.05
C THR A 241 -10.68 24.38 16.49
N SER A 242 -9.40 24.05 16.70
CA SER A 242 -8.81 23.92 18.04
C SER A 242 -8.82 25.23 18.83
N ARG A 243 -8.88 26.37 18.13
CA ARG A 243 -9.04 27.73 18.71
C ARG A 243 -10.51 28.13 18.93
N GLY A 244 -11.46 27.23 18.70
CA GLY A 244 -12.90 27.48 18.89
C GLY A 244 -13.54 28.33 17.79
N ILE A 245 -12.90 28.46 16.62
CA ILE A 245 -13.46 29.19 15.50
C ILE A 245 -14.56 28.34 14.82
N GLY A 246 -15.70 28.96 14.52
CA GLY A 246 -16.85 28.28 13.94
C GLY A 246 -16.61 27.79 12.51
N ALA A 247 -17.15 26.61 12.18
CA ALA A 247 -16.93 25.95 10.87
C ALA A 247 -17.33 26.81 9.65
N SER A 248 -18.38 27.63 9.77
CA SER A 248 -18.81 28.52 8.67
C SER A 248 -17.76 29.58 8.34
N PHE A 249 -17.13 30.16 9.36
CA PHE A 249 -16.07 31.14 9.17
C PHE A 249 -14.80 30.48 8.61
N ILE A 250 -14.47 29.27 9.07
CA ILE A 250 -13.32 28.51 8.54
C ILE A 250 -13.49 28.24 7.04
N ASP A 251 -14.69 27.80 6.62
CA ASP A 251 -15.00 27.56 5.22
C ASP A 251 -14.89 28.84 4.38
N GLU A 252 -15.38 29.99 4.89
CA GLU A 252 -15.21 31.30 4.24
C GLU A 252 -13.74 31.71 4.13
N VAL A 253 -12.94 31.50 5.18
CA VAL A 253 -11.49 31.76 5.17
C VAL A 253 -10.80 30.90 4.12
N ILE A 254 -11.05 29.59 4.10
CA ILE A 254 -10.41 28.67 3.14
C ILE A 254 -10.80 29.02 1.70
N LYS A 255 -12.07 29.35 1.46
CA LYS A 255 -12.55 29.81 0.14
C LYS A 255 -11.98 31.17 -0.26
N GLY A 256 -11.77 32.07 0.71
CA GLY A 256 -11.18 33.39 0.49
C GLY A 256 -9.67 33.33 0.20
N VAL A 257 -8.99 32.31 0.72
CA VAL A 257 -7.57 32.04 0.47
C VAL A 257 -7.40 31.47 -0.94
N ASN A 258 -7.29 32.37 -1.91
CA ASN A 258 -7.14 32.00 -3.32
C ASN A 258 -5.71 31.49 -3.60
N GLY A 259 -5.56 30.16 -3.66
CA GLY A 259 -4.40 29.46 -4.20
C GLY A 259 -3.29 29.12 -3.19
N LEU A 260 -2.43 28.20 -3.62
CA LEU A 260 -1.33 27.58 -2.85
C LEU A 260 -0.47 28.57 -2.04
N MET A 261 -0.15 29.73 -2.61
CA MET A 261 0.73 30.72 -1.98
C MET A 261 0.11 31.35 -0.74
N ASN A 262 -1.20 31.58 -0.77
CA ASN A 262 -1.93 32.17 0.34
C ASN A 262 -2.20 31.10 1.42
N LEU A 263 -2.50 29.85 1.01
CA LEU A 263 -2.59 28.72 1.94
C LEU A 263 -1.29 28.53 2.72
N HIS A 264 -0.14 28.57 2.01
CA HIS A 264 1.17 28.47 2.65
C HIS A 264 1.43 29.58 3.68
N SER A 265 1.04 30.82 3.34
CA SER A 265 1.21 31.96 4.25
C SER A 265 0.38 31.77 5.51
N LEU A 266 -0.90 31.40 5.34
CA LEU A 266 -1.80 31.17 6.47
C LEU A 266 -1.34 29.99 7.34
N CYS A 267 -0.88 28.89 6.74
CA CYS A 267 -0.27 27.79 7.50
C CYS A 267 0.91 28.28 8.36
N THR A 268 1.81 29.08 7.77
CA THR A 268 2.97 29.63 8.47
C THR A 268 2.57 30.59 9.59
N GLU A 269 1.58 31.46 9.34
CA GLU A 269 1.00 32.36 10.36
C GLU A 269 0.33 31.61 11.51
N LEU A 270 -0.23 30.42 11.23
CA LEU A 270 -0.77 29.51 12.23
C LEU A 270 0.30 28.64 12.92
N GLY A 271 1.58 28.81 12.59
CA GLY A 271 2.71 28.17 13.26
C GLY A 271 3.21 26.87 12.62
N ALA A 272 2.69 26.46 11.46
CA ALA A 272 3.25 25.33 10.73
C ALA A 272 4.60 25.68 10.06
N ASP A 273 5.44 24.67 9.88
CA ASP A 273 6.60 24.72 8.99
C ASP A 273 6.39 23.77 7.80
N PRO A 274 5.98 24.28 6.62
CA PRO A 274 5.79 23.45 5.43
C PRO A 274 7.09 22.86 4.84
N GLY A 275 8.28 23.17 5.38
CA GLY A 275 9.57 22.66 4.90
C GLY A 275 10.04 23.22 3.55
N VAL A 276 9.15 23.87 2.79
CA VAL A 276 9.45 24.53 1.52
C VAL A 276 9.11 26.01 1.63
N SER A 277 10.01 26.87 1.16
CA SER A 277 9.76 28.31 1.18
C SER A 277 8.65 28.72 0.21
N LYS A 278 7.89 29.76 0.58
CA LYS A 278 6.82 30.32 -0.26
C LYS A 278 7.29 30.61 -1.70
N ASN A 279 8.49 31.15 -1.87
CA ASN A 279 9.04 31.44 -3.20
C ASN A 279 9.28 30.17 -4.03
N LYS A 280 9.80 29.09 -3.43
CA LYS A 280 9.98 27.81 -4.12
C LYS A 280 8.64 27.18 -4.48
N LEU A 281 7.67 27.19 -3.57
CA LEU A 281 6.31 26.74 -3.83
C LEU A 281 5.69 27.47 -5.03
N GLY A 282 5.81 28.79 -5.06
CA GLY A 282 5.29 29.62 -6.16
C GLY A 282 5.94 29.29 -7.50
N ALA A 283 7.26 29.28 -7.54
CA ALA A 283 8.02 29.09 -8.77
C ALA A 283 7.94 27.66 -9.33
N GLN A 284 7.97 26.65 -8.46
CA GLN A 284 8.22 25.26 -8.87
C GLN A 284 6.98 24.34 -8.75
N LEU A 285 5.90 24.80 -8.13
CA LEU A 285 4.63 24.06 -8.07
C LEU A 285 3.45 24.91 -8.56
N ALA A 286 3.15 26.04 -7.92
CA ALA A 286 1.93 26.81 -8.22
C ALA A 286 1.90 27.35 -9.66
N ASN A 287 2.98 28.00 -10.12
CA ASN A 287 3.06 28.52 -11.49
C ASN A 287 3.07 27.39 -12.54
N VAL A 288 3.70 26.25 -12.22
CA VAL A 288 3.73 25.09 -13.13
C VAL A 288 2.33 24.49 -13.25
N ARG A 289 1.63 24.30 -12.13
CA ARG A 289 0.24 23.82 -12.10
C ARG A 289 -0.70 24.75 -12.84
N ASN A 290 -0.62 26.06 -12.62
CA ASN A 290 -1.49 27.01 -13.30
C ASN A 290 -1.31 26.98 -14.83
N ARG A 291 -0.07 26.88 -15.32
CA ARG A 291 0.18 26.68 -16.76
C ARG A 291 -0.34 25.34 -17.27
N ALA A 292 -0.16 24.26 -16.51
CA ALA A 292 -0.60 22.92 -16.90
C ALA A 292 -2.13 22.77 -16.94
N ALA A 293 -2.82 23.36 -15.96
CA ALA A 293 -4.26 23.30 -15.79
C ALA A 293 -5.00 24.27 -16.72
N HIS A 294 -4.59 25.54 -16.77
CA HIS A 294 -5.34 26.59 -17.48
C HIS A 294 -4.85 26.83 -18.91
N ALA A 295 -3.53 26.78 -19.14
CA ALA A 295 -2.95 27.02 -20.47
C ALA A 295 -2.69 25.73 -21.27
N GLY A 296 -3.00 24.56 -20.69
CA GLY A 296 -2.78 23.26 -21.33
C GLY A 296 -1.30 22.91 -21.58
N VAL A 297 -0.37 23.69 -21.03
CA VAL A 297 1.08 23.53 -21.26
C VAL A 297 1.53 22.21 -20.67
N ARG A 298 2.35 21.46 -21.42
CA ARG A 298 2.98 20.23 -20.91
C ARG A 298 4.22 20.61 -20.09
N PRO A 299 4.25 20.32 -18.77
CA PRO A 299 5.46 20.56 -17.97
C PRO A 299 6.62 19.68 -18.44
N THR A 300 7.84 20.19 -18.30
CA THR A 300 9.07 19.44 -18.50
C THR A 300 9.28 18.42 -17.38
N TRP A 301 10.08 17.38 -17.63
CA TRP A 301 10.40 16.38 -16.60
C TRP A 301 11.07 16.95 -15.35
N ALA A 302 11.88 18.00 -15.51
CA ALA A 302 12.50 18.70 -14.38
C ALA A 302 11.45 19.44 -13.53
N GLU A 303 10.49 20.10 -14.18
CA GLU A 303 9.38 20.76 -13.49
C GLU A 303 8.45 19.76 -12.78
N VAL A 304 8.11 18.64 -13.43
CA VAL A 304 7.31 17.57 -12.80
C VAL A 304 8.02 17.02 -11.57
N ARG A 305 9.32 16.74 -11.67
CA ARG A 305 10.11 16.24 -10.55
C ARG A 305 10.11 17.24 -9.40
N ALA A 306 10.47 18.49 -9.65
CA ALA A 306 10.49 19.51 -8.61
C ALA A 306 9.11 19.72 -7.96
N ALA A 307 8.04 19.74 -8.76
CA ALA A 307 6.67 19.86 -8.25
C ALA A 307 6.30 18.70 -7.30
N CYS A 308 6.55 17.45 -7.70
CA CYS A 308 6.25 16.28 -6.87
C CYS A 308 7.13 16.24 -5.60
N ASP A 309 8.42 16.55 -5.72
CA ASP A 309 9.35 16.51 -4.58
C ASP A 309 8.99 17.58 -3.53
N HIS A 310 8.60 18.78 -3.96
CA HIS A 310 8.10 19.82 -3.04
C HIS A 310 6.74 19.48 -2.44
N ALA A 311 5.83 18.91 -3.23
CA ALA A 311 4.55 18.45 -2.72
C ALA A 311 4.73 17.40 -1.63
N ALA A 312 5.59 16.39 -1.85
CA ALA A 312 5.90 15.39 -0.85
C ALA A 312 6.50 16.00 0.42
N THR A 313 7.45 16.93 0.28
CA THR A 313 8.06 17.64 1.41
C THR A 313 7.00 18.36 2.25
N ILE A 314 6.11 19.10 1.59
CA ILE A 314 5.06 19.87 2.26
C ILE A 314 4.03 18.95 2.92
N VAL A 315 3.50 17.96 2.19
CA VAL A 315 2.49 17.04 2.71
C VAL A 315 3.02 16.28 3.93
N HIS A 316 4.27 15.79 3.88
CA HIS A 316 4.87 15.09 5.02
C HIS A 316 5.13 16.01 6.22
N ALA A 317 5.42 17.30 5.99
CA ALA A 317 5.64 18.24 7.08
C ALA A 317 4.32 18.69 7.75
N ILE A 318 3.26 18.90 6.95
CA ILE A 318 1.97 19.43 7.42
C ILE A 318 1.04 18.34 7.97
N THR A 319 1.12 17.15 7.38
CA THR A 319 0.31 15.98 7.71
C THR A 319 1.23 14.77 7.77
N PRO A 320 2.08 14.65 8.81
CA PRO A 320 2.99 13.53 8.91
C PRO A 320 2.21 12.20 8.93
N LEU A 321 2.76 11.18 8.28
CA LEU A 321 2.23 9.83 8.43
C LEU A 321 2.42 9.39 9.88
N PRO A 322 1.49 8.62 10.44
CA PRO A 322 1.70 7.93 11.70
C PRO A 322 2.93 7.00 11.61
N GLU A 323 3.51 6.70 12.76
CA GLU A 323 4.48 5.60 12.87
C GLU A 323 3.85 4.29 12.39
N ALA A 324 4.67 3.46 11.77
CA ALA A 324 4.26 2.15 11.29
C ALA A 324 3.99 1.19 12.45
#